data_AF-A0A5Q4F1T0-F1
#
_entry.id   AF-A0A5Q4F1T0-F1
#
_cell.length_a   1.000
_cell.length_b   1.000
_cell.length_c   1.000
_cell.angle_alpha   90.00
_cell.angle_beta   90.00
_cell.angle_gamma   90.00
#
_symmetry.space_group_name_H-M   'P 1'
#
loop_
_entity.id
_entity.type
_entity.pdbx_description
1 polymer ?
#
loop_
_entity_poly.entity_id
_entity_poly.type
_entity_poly.pdbx_seq_one_letter_code
_entity_poly.pdbx_strand_id
1 'polypeptide(L)'
;MASVITAGVGTTRRAAAQAHWQARWPRVTLTWAGALLAAGTGWVIAAAAQPTAVDPELTLLIRGMAGIKALMVTVLLAALTWRTRWRLSTPLWVAYVTGAWSMAFATMLIWHYAFIGPAAIFFHAAELTLLVLAWRDGRGNFSLLDYPGRRLHR
;
A
#
# COMPACT_ATOMS: atom_id res chain seq x y z
N MET A 1 35.83 -16.04 30.48
CA MET A 1 34.66 -15.21 30.86
C MET A 1 34.15 -14.27 29.74
N ALA A 2 34.98 -13.82 28.79
CA ALA A 2 34.52 -12.93 27.70
C ALA A 2 33.55 -13.55 26.66
N SER A 3 33.52 -14.88 26.46
CA SER A 3 32.66 -15.52 25.46
C SER A 3 31.18 -15.68 25.89
N VAL A 4 30.88 -15.59 27.19
CA VAL A 4 29.50 -15.73 27.71
C VAL A 4 28.70 -14.44 27.51
N ILE A 5 29.37 -13.28 27.57
CA ILE A 5 28.73 -11.96 27.41
C ILE A 5 28.35 -11.71 25.93
N THR A 6 29.17 -12.15 24.98
CA THR A 6 28.86 -12.05 23.54
C THR A 6 27.70 -12.96 23.11
N ALA A 7 27.54 -14.13 23.75
CA ALA A 7 26.42 -15.03 23.49
C ALA A 7 25.05 -14.42 23.91
N GLY A 8 24.99 -13.73 25.05
CA GLY A 8 23.75 -13.11 25.55
C GLY A 8 23.27 -11.87 24.76
N VAL A 9 24.18 -11.11 24.17
CA VAL A 9 23.83 -9.92 23.34
C VAL A 9 23.30 -10.35 21.96
N GLY A 10 23.76 -11.49 21.42
CA GLY A 10 23.30 -12.01 20.14
C GLY A 10 21.86 -12.53 20.16
N THR A 11 21.45 -13.18 21.25
CA THR A 11 20.11 -13.75 21.40
C THR A 11 19.03 -12.69 21.55
N THR A 12 19.30 -11.64 22.35
CA THR A 12 18.36 -10.52 22.58
C THR A 12 18.09 -9.71 21.31
N ARG A 13 19.12 -9.43 20.48
CA ARG A 13 18.92 -8.74 19.19
C ARG A 13 18.12 -9.58 18.19
N ARG A 14 18.34 -10.89 18.12
CA ARG A 14 17.57 -11.77 17.23
C ARG A 14 16.10 -11.88 17.67
N ALA A 15 15.84 -11.98 18.97
CA ALA A 15 14.47 -12.00 19.50
C ALA A 15 13.73 -10.69 19.21
N ALA A 16 14.35 -9.54 19.45
CA ALA A 16 13.79 -8.23 19.08
C ALA A 16 13.60 -8.07 17.56
N ALA A 17 14.51 -8.67 16.78
CA ALA A 17 14.37 -8.71 15.33
C ALA A 17 13.11 -9.50 14.93
N GLN A 18 12.99 -10.71 15.43
CA GLN A 18 11.88 -11.61 15.10
C GLN A 18 10.52 -11.04 15.55
N ALA A 19 10.46 -10.40 16.71
CA ALA A 19 9.26 -9.74 17.20
C ALA A 19 8.77 -8.63 16.26
N HIS A 20 9.67 -7.79 15.71
CA HIS A 20 9.24 -6.77 14.74
C HIS A 20 8.81 -7.39 13.40
N TRP A 21 9.46 -8.47 12.95
CA TRP A 21 9.06 -9.18 11.73
C TRP A 21 7.67 -9.81 11.87
N GLN A 22 7.33 -10.32 13.06
CA GLN A 22 6.00 -10.87 13.34
C GLN A 22 4.93 -9.78 13.41
N ALA A 23 5.22 -8.67 14.08
CA ALA A 23 4.28 -7.55 14.25
C ALA A 23 3.87 -6.86 12.93
N ARG A 24 4.65 -7.03 11.85
CA ARG A 24 4.34 -6.41 10.54
C ARG A 24 3.31 -7.18 9.72
N TRP A 25 3.22 -8.50 9.88
CA TRP A 25 2.38 -9.36 9.04
C TRP A 25 0.91 -8.97 9.08
N PRO A 26 0.31 -8.67 10.26
CA PRO A 26 -1.08 -8.20 10.31
C PRO A 26 -1.34 -6.98 9.45
N ARG A 27 -0.40 -6.00 9.42
CA ARG A 27 -0.54 -4.78 8.61
C ARG A 27 -0.46 -5.08 7.12
N VAL A 28 0.46 -5.95 6.71
CA VAL A 28 0.61 -6.37 5.30
C VAL A 28 -0.64 -7.12 4.87
N THR A 29 -1.06 -8.13 5.62
CA THR A 29 -2.27 -8.92 5.34
C THR A 29 -3.50 -8.03 5.25
N LEU A 30 -3.68 -7.09 6.19
CA LEU A 30 -4.81 -6.17 6.18
C LEU A 30 -4.78 -5.25 4.96
N THR A 31 -3.61 -4.72 4.58
CA THR A 31 -3.45 -3.88 3.39
C THR A 31 -3.93 -4.61 2.13
N TRP A 32 -3.48 -5.85 1.90
CA TRP A 32 -3.84 -6.63 0.72
C TRP A 32 -5.29 -7.13 0.79
N ALA A 33 -5.71 -7.69 1.92
CA ALA A 33 -7.07 -8.19 2.10
C ALA A 33 -8.10 -7.08 1.91
N GLY A 34 -7.87 -5.90 2.47
CA GLY A 34 -8.79 -4.78 2.28
C GLY A 34 -8.80 -4.24 0.85
N ALA A 35 -7.68 -4.32 0.10
CA ALA A 35 -7.67 -3.93 -1.31
C ALA A 35 -8.48 -4.91 -2.17
N LEU A 36 -8.35 -6.22 -1.89
CA LEU A 36 -9.16 -7.26 -2.53
C LEU A 36 -10.64 -7.12 -2.19
N LEU A 37 -10.97 -6.84 -0.93
CA LEU A 37 -12.34 -6.56 -0.50
C LEU A 37 -12.90 -5.32 -1.19
N ALA A 38 -12.13 -4.23 -1.25
CA ALA A 38 -12.54 -3.01 -1.93
C ALA A 38 -12.77 -3.24 -3.44
N ALA A 39 -11.87 -3.96 -4.11
CA ALA A 39 -12.06 -4.35 -5.50
C ALA A 39 -13.32 -5.23 -5.67
N GLY A 40 -13.52 -6.23 -4.80
CA GLY A 40 -14.71 -7.08 -4.79
C GLY A 40 -16.00 -6.30 -4.59
N THR A 41 -16.02 -5.32 -3.68
CA THR A 41 -17.16 -4.42 -3.50
C THR A 41 -17.43 -3.59 -4.76
N GLY A 42 -16.38 -3.05 -5.39
CA GLY A 42 -16.49 -2.34 -6.66
C GLY A 42 -17.09 -3.22 -7.77
N TRP A 43 -16.64 -4.48 -7.84
CA TRP A 43 -17.20 -5.48 -8.75
C TRP A 43 -18.69 -5.70 -8.50
N VAL A 44 -19.10 -5.97 -7.25
CA VAL A 44 -20.51 -6.25 -6.91
C VAL A 44 -21.40 -5.04 -7.24
N ILE A 45 -20.98 -3.83 -6.89
CA ILE A 45 -21.73 -2.60 -7.19
C ILE A 45 -21.86 -2.41 -8.70
N ALA A 46 -20.78 -2.60 -9.45
CA ALA A 46 -20.80 -2.37 -10.88
C ALA A 46 -21.55 -3.47 -11.65
N ALA A 47 -21.52 -4.71 -11.18
CA ALA A 47 -22.30 -5.81 -11.75
C ALA A 47 -23.82 -5.60 -11.58
N ALA A 48 -24.25 -4.82 -10.58
CA ALA A 48 -25.64 -4.43 -10.41
C ALA A 48 -26.07 -3.28 -11.33
N ALA A 49 -25.13 -2.58 -11.99
CA ALA A 49 -25.45 -1.54 -12.95
C ALA A 49 -25.93 -2.16 -14.28
N GLN A 50 -26.97 -1.58 -14.86
CA GLN A 50 -27.46 -1.98 -16.19
C GLN A 50 -26.32 -1.80 -17.22
N PRO A 51 -26.03 -2.82 -18.06
CA PRO A 51 -25.04 -2.68 -19.10
C PRO A 51 -25.45 -1.57 -20.06
N THR A 52 -24.69 -0.49 -20.10
CA THR A 52 -24.86 0.52 -21.14
C THR A 52 -24.43 -0.11 -22.47
N ALA A 53 -25.18 0.11 -23.54
CA ALA A 53 -24.72 -0.28 -24.87
C ALA A 53 -23.48 0.58 -25.21
N VAL A 54 -22.32 -0.06 -25.30
CA VAL A 54 -21.04 0.59 -25.62
C VAL A 54 -20.43 -0.12 -26.82
N ASP A 55 -19.81 0.66 -27.71
CA ASP A 55 -19.00 0.14 -28.81
C ASP A 55 -17.92 -0.86 -28.28
N PRO A 56 -17.76 -2.03 -28.92
CA PRO A 56 -16.66 -2.96 -28.62
C PRO A 56 -15.26 -2.31 -28.57
N GLU A 57 -14.98 -1.33 -29.42
CA GLU A 57 -13.66 -0.67 -29.44
C GLU A 57 -13.46 0.19 -28.18
N LEU A 58 -14.46 0.98 -27.80
CA LEU A 58 -14.45 1.77 -26.56
C LEU A 58 -14.38 0.86 -25.33
N THR A 59 -15.00 -0.32 -25.41
CA THR A 59 -14.90 -1.35 -24.38
C THR A 59 -13.45 -1.83 -24.21
N LEU A 60 -12.78 -2.17 -25.31
CA LEU A 60 -11.39 -2.60 -25.25
C LEU A 60 -10.49 -1.50 -24.65
N LEU A 61 -10.70 -0.24 -25.06
CA LEU A 61 -9.94 0.90 -24.57
C LEU A 61 -10.08 1.11 -23.05
N ILE A 62 -11.32 1.13 -22.54
CA ILE A 62 -11.58 1.35 -21.11
C ILE A 62 -11.03 0.20 -20.26
N ARG A 63 -11.16 -1.06 -20.71
CA ARG A 63 -10.54 -2.20 -20.03
C ARG A 63 -9.01 -2.12 -20.04
N GLY A 64 -8.41 -1.69 -21.15
CA GLY A 64 -6.97 -1.43 -21.22
C GLY A 64 -6.52 -0.39 -20.19
N MET A 65 -7.23 0.74 -20.11
CA MET A 65 -6.94 1.78 -19.11
C MET A 65 -7.16 1.31 -17.68
N ALA A 66 -8.20 0.53 -17.42
CA ALA A 66 -8.46 -0.05 -16.11
C ALA A 66 -7.37 -1.07 -15.73
N GLY A 67 -6.85 -1.83 -16.70
CA GLY A 67 -5.70 -2.72 -16.52
C GLY A 67 -4.44 -1.98 -16.08
N ILE A 68 -4.13 -0.83 -16.70
CA ILE A 68 -3.00 0.02 -16.28
C ILE A 68 -3.23 0.52 -14.85
N LYS A 69 -4.44 0.96 -14.50
CA LYS A 69 -4.77 1.38 -13.12
C LYS A 69 -4.63 0.24 -12.12
N ALA A 70 -5.04 -0.98 -12.46
CA ALA A 70 -4.85 -2.16 -11.62
C ALA A 70 -3.35 -2.47 -11.38
N LEU A 71 -2.51 -2.30 -12.40
CA LEU A 71 -1.07 -2.41 -12.27
C LEU A 71 -0.51 -1.34 -11.32
N MET A 72 -0.94 -0.08 -11.47
CA MET A 72 -0.53 1.02 -10.57
C MET A 72 -0.91 0.74 -9.11
N VAL A 73 -2.13 0.27 -8.86
CA VAL A 73 -2.60 -0.12 -7.51
C VAL A 73 -1.74 -1.26 -6.95
N THR A 74 -1.39 -2.24 -7.78
CA THR A 74 -0.53 -3.36 -7.36
C THR A 74 0.87 -2.89 -6.97
N VAL A 75 1.47 -2.01 -7.78
CA VAL A 75 2.77 -1.39 -7.49
C VAL A 75 2.69 -0.56 -6.20
N LEU A 76 1.62 0.19 -5.99
CA LEU A 76 1.37 0.93 -4.74
C LEU A 76 1.29 -0.01 -3.54
N LEU A 77 0.53 -1.10 -3.60
CA LEU A 77 0.41 -2.08 -2.51
C LEU A 77 1.77 -2.74 -2.18
N ALA A 78 2.56 -3.05 -3.21
CA ALA A 78 3.92 -3.53 -3.04
C ALA A 78 4.82 -2.47 -2.37
N ALA A 79 4.72 -1.21 -2.78
CA ALA A 79 5.43 -0.09 -2.17
C ALA A 79 5.03 0.12 -0.70
N LEU A 80 3.74 0.01 -0.36
CA LEU A 80 3.26 0.07 1.02
C LEU A 80 3.76 -1.11 1.86
N THR A 81 3.75 -2.32 1.28
CA THR A 81 4.32 -3.52 1.92
C THR A 81 5.80 -3.32 2.21
N TRP A 82 6.56 -2.70 1.29
CA TRP A 82 7.95 -2.33 1.54
C TRP A 82 8.07 -1.21 2.59
N ARG A 83 7.20 -0.20 2.55
CA ARG A 83 7.21 0.95 3.48
C ARG A 83 6.92 0.56 4.93
N THR A 84 6.12 -0.47 5.17
CA THR A 84 5.85 -1.00 6.53
C THR A 84 7.06 -1.65 7.21
N ARG A 85 8.18 -1.85 6.49
CA ARG A 85 9.47 -2.24 7.09
C ARG A 85 10.05 -1.15 8.00
N TRP A 86 9.56 0.08 7.86
CA TRP A 86 10.01 1.24 8.62
C TRP A 86 8.92 1.66 9.60
N ARG A 87 9.30 2.40 10.65
CA ARG A 87 8.34 2.95 11.61
C ARG A 87 7.36 3.87 10.86
N LEU A 88 6.08 3.54 10.97
CA LEU A 88 4.97 4.29 10.41
C LEU A 88 3.93 4.46 11.51
N SER A 89 3.56 5.71 11.78
CA SER A 89 2.50 6.00 12.75
C SER A 89 1.19 5.37 12.27
N THR A 90 0.37 4.89 13.20
CA THR A 90 -0.90 4.25 12.86
C THR A 90 -1.81 5.14 12.02
N PRO A 91 -1.98 6.46 12.30
CA PRO A 91 -2.82 7.32 11.47
C PRO A 91 -2.34 7.42 10.03
N LEU A 92 -1.03 7.54 9.82
CA LEU A 92 -0.45 7.62 8.48
C LEU A 92 -0.59 6.29 7.72
N TRP A 93 -0.40 5.16 8.40
CA TRP A 93 -0.66 3.84 7.83
C TRP A 93 -2.12 3.68 7.40
N VAL A 94 -3.08 4.07 8.25
CA VAL A 94 -4.50 4.03 7.91
C VAL A 94 -4.77 4.89 6.67
N ALA A 95 -4.24 6.12 6.61
CA ALA A 95 -4.45 7.02 5.47
C ALA A 95 -3.92 6.44 4.16
N TYR A 96 -2.72 5.84 4.17
CA TYR A 96 -2.16 5.16 3.00
C TYR A 96 -3.03 3.99 2.52
N VAL A 97 -3.45 3.15 3.47
CA VAL A 97 -4.22 1.95 3.17
C VAL A 97 -5.60 2.30 2.64
N THR A 98 -6.29 3.28 3.24
CA THR A 98 -7.57 3.78 2.74
C THR A 98 -7.44 4.34 1.33
N GLY A 99 -6.40 5.12 1.03
CA GLY A 99 -6.17 5.62 -0.33
C GLY A 99 -5.96 4.49 -1.35
N ALA A 100 -5.15 3.48 -1.01
CA ALA A 100 -4.92 2.33 -1.88
C ALA A 100 -6.21 1.51 -2.13
N TRP A 101 -7.03 1.31 -1.09
CA TRP A 101 -8.33 0.63 -1.20
C TRP A 101 -9.31 1.41 -2.06
N SER A 102 -9.37 2.74 -1.90
CA SER A 102 -10.17 3.62 -2.75
C SER A 102 -9.79 3.52 -4.22
N MET A 103 -8.49 3.49 -4.54
CA MET A 103 -8.01 3.29 -5.91
C MET A 103 -8.39 1.90 -6.45
N ALA A 104 -8.27 0.83 -5.64
CA ALA A 104 -8.66 -0.52 -6.04
C ALA A 104 -10.17 -0.60 -6.35
N PHE A 105 -11.00 -0.03 -5.49
CA PHE A 105 -12.45 0.09 -5.67
C PHE A 105 -12.79 0.84 -6.96
N ALA A 106 -12.24 2.04 -7.15
CA ALA A 106 -12.49 2.86 -8.34
C ALA A 106 -12.05 2.16 -9.62
N THR A 107 -10.93 1.42 -9.58
CA THR A 107 -10.45 0.64 -10.73
C THR A 107 -11.49 -0.39 -11.17
N MET A 108 -12.15 -1.09 -10.23
CA MET A 108 -13.20 -2.04 -10.59
C MET A 108 -14.49 -1.40 -11.10
N LEU A 109 -14.84 -0.21 -10.62
CA LEU A 109 -15.97 0.54 -11.21
C LEU A 109 -15.68 0.92 -12.66
N ILE A 110 -14.47 1.44 -12.94
CA ILE A 110 -14.04 1.80 -14.30
C ILE A 110 -14.02 0.56 -15.21
N TRP A 111 -13.58 -0.60 -14.71
CA TRP A 111 -13.54 -1.86 -15.47
C TRP A 111 -14.92 -2.28 -16.03
N HIS A 112 -16.00 -1.88 -15.35
CA HIS A 112 -17.38 -2.23 -15.69
C HIS A 112 -18.17 -1.11 -16.37
N TYR A 113 -17.52 -0.01 -16.78
CA TYR A 113 -18.19 1.15 -17.40
C TYR A 113 -19.21 1.84 -16.49
N ALA A 114 -19.27 1.46 -15.22
CA ALA A 114 -20.21 2.01 -14.26
C ALA A 114 -19.56 3.22 -13.60
N PHE A 115 -20.30 4.34 -13.55
CA PHE A 115 -19.89 5.54 -12.82
C PHE A 115 -18.50 6.07 -13.24
N ILE A 116 -18.13 6.01 -14.52
CA ILE A 116 -16.78 6.37 -15.01
C ILE A 116 -16.33 7.75 -14.49
N GLY A 117 -17.18 8.76 -14.60
CA GLY A 117 -16.87 10.13 -14.14
C GLY A 117 -16.55 10.17 -12.64
N PRO A 118 -17.51 9.81 -11.75
CA PRO A 118 -17.27 9.74 -10.32
C PRO A 118 -16.09 8.85 -9.93
N ALA A 119 -15.93 7.68 -10.56
CA ALA A 119 -14.85 6.74 -10.27
C ALA A 119 -13.47 7.33 -10.64
N ALA A 120 -13.36 8.06 -11.76
CA ALA A 120 -12.13 8.74 -12.15
C ALA A 120 -11.75 9.85 -11.17
N ILE A 121 -12.71 10.70 -10.78
CA ILE A 121 -12.49 11.75 -9.76
C ILE A 121 -12.02 11.12 -8.45
N PHE A 122 -12.70 10.05 -8.01
CA PHE A 122 -12.37 9.36 -6.77
C PHE A 122 -10.97 8.71 -6.82
N PHE A 123 -10.62 8.07 -7.94
CA PHE A 123 -9.30 7.48 -8.16
C PHE A 123 -8.20 8.55 -8.07
N HIS A 124 -8.33 9.65 -8.80
CA HIS A 124 -7.32 10.71 -8.82
C HIS A 124 -7.24 11.47 -7.49
N ALA A 125 -8.36 11.70 -6.82
CA ALA A 125 -8.35 12.29 -5.48
C ALA A 125 -7.58 11.41 -4.48
N ALA A 126 -7.80 10.08 -4.54
CA ALA A 126 -7.05 9.13 -3.72
C ALA A 126 -5.56 9.11 -4.08
N GLU A 127 -5.22 9.07 -5.37
CA GLU A 127 -3.84 9.12 -5.89
C GLU A 127 -3.10 10.39 -5.43
N LEU A 128 -3.69 11.57 -5.64
CA LEU A 128 -3.12 12.84 -5.21
C LEU A 128 -2.95 12.89 -3.68
N THR A 129 -3.93 12.40 -2.93
CA THR A 129 -3.84 12.30 -1.47
C THR A 129 -2.65 11.44 -1.06
N LEU A 130 -2.46 10.28 -1.70
CA LEU A 130 -1.34 9.39 -1.43
C LEU A 130 0.01 10.02 -1.79
N LEU A 131 0.09 10.76 -2.89
CA LEU A 131 1.29 11.50 -3.27
C LEU A 131 1.62 12.59 -2.26
N VAL A 132 0.61 13.34 -1.80
CA VAL A 132 0.77 14.35 -0.74
C VAL A 132 1.21 13.71 0.58
N LEU A 133 0.62 12.57 0.95
CA LEU A 133 1.04 11.81 2.13
C LEU A 133 2.46 11.30 1.99
N ALA A 134 2.84 10.75 0.83
CA ALA A 134 4.20 10.29 0.54
C ALA A 134 5.22 11.43 0.57
N TRP A 135 4.85 12.61 0.10
CA TRP A 135 5.69 13.80 0.17
C TRP A 135 5.85 14.31 1.61
N ARG A 136 4.77 14.27 2.41
CA ARG A 136 4.78 14.64 3.84
C ARG A 136 5.39 13.61 4.75
N ASP A 137 5.42 12.36 4.33
CA ASP A 137 6.13 11.24 4.95
C ASP A 137 7.63 11.46 4.74
N GLY A 138 8.14 12.50 5.41
CA GLY A 138 9.48 13.05 5.28
C GLY A 138 10.53 12.04 5.73
N ARG A 139 10.86 11.13 4.81
CA ARG A 139 11.86 10.07 4.92
C ARG A 139 11.47 8.97 5.91
N GLY A 140 11.50 7.72 5.45
CA GLY A 140 11.99 6.65 6.32
C GLY A 140 13.36 7.11 6.79
N ASN A 141 13.50 7.42 8.08
CA ASN A 141 14.77 7.80 8.65
C ASN A 141 15.77 6.68 8.31
N PHE A 142 16.51 6.84 7.21
CA PHE A 142 17.79 6.22 6.98
C PHE A 142 18.70 6.83 8.03
N SER A 143 18.46 6.47 9.28
CA SER A 143 19.42 6.61 10.34
C SER A 143 20.58 5.71 9.92
N LEU A 144 21.45 6.24 9.08
CA LEU A 144 22.87 5.88 9.04
C LEU A 144 23.49 5.99 10.46
N LEU A 145 22.76 6.56 11.42
CA LEU A 145 23.02 6.59 12.85
C LEU A 145 22.60 5.33 13.63
N ASP A 146 21.78 4.42 13.06
CA ASP A 146 21.58 3.07 13.60
C ASP A 146 22.68 2.09 13.15
N TYR A 147 23.78 2.61 12.60
CA TYR A 147 25.05 1.88 12.54
C TYR A 147 25.78 2.09 13.88
N PRO A 148 25.74 1.12 14.82
CA PRO A 148 26.51 1.20 16.06
C PRO A 148 28.00 1.02 15.73
N GLY A 149 28.68 2.07 15.26
CA GLY A 149 30.08 1.94 14.89
C GLY A 149 30.82 3.19 14.40
N ARG A 150 30.15 4.32 14.10
CA ARG A 150 30.86 5.55 13.73
C ARG A 150 30.66 6.67 14.75
N ARG A 151 31.20 6.47 15.96
CA ARG A 151 31.75 7.61 16.70
C ARG A 151 33.07 7.95 16.03
N LEU A 152 33.03 8.84 15.04
CA LEU A 152 34.26 9.49 14.60
C LEU A 152 34.67 10.42 15.75
N HIS A 153 35.73 10.02 16.44
CA HIS A 153 36.46 10.87 17.37
C HIS A 153 36.74 12.20 16.66
N ARG A 154 36.24 13.29 17.24
CA ARG A 154 36.72 14.65 17.02
C ARG A 154 37.27 15.15 18.35
#